data_AF-A0A1H2TM58-F1
#
_entry.id   AF-A0A1H2TM58-F1
#
_cell.length_a   1.000
_cell.length_b   1.000
_cell.length_c   1.000
_cell.angle_alpha   90.00
_cell.angle_beta   90.00
_cell.angle_gamma   90.00
#
_symmetry.space_group_name_H-M   'P 1'
#
loop_
_entity.id
_entity.type
_entity.pdbx_description
1 polymer ?
#
loop_
_entity_poly.entity_id
_entity_poly.type
_entity_poly.pdbx_seq_one_letter_code
_entity_poly.pdbx_strand_id
1 'polypeptide(L)'
;MKCLKQLTTLYGDQVLILKHLAEFLGKTDRDTAAHLSEDDKDAEVWIFSLHNADYGFIFSVHTEDEKVVDIQARDREWILQHLRFDEYVEPPGFVREAVEERVEFAEDPDALATLEDNCLMCSKEYKVQVTPKIDLLIDGWYAQRVIQEYCPECDRSLTQKKTFNPPRQYETGSPYEFSSEEADITEYTWRHARR
;
A
#
# COMPACT_ATOMS: atom_id res chain seq x y z
N MET A 1 -7.47 29.12 30.57
CA MET A 1 -6.27 28.25 30.47
C MET A 1 -6.57 26.80 30.05
N LYS A 2 -7.70 26.48 29.37
CA LYS A 2 -7.99 25.10 28.90
C LYS A 2 -7.57 24.81 27.43
N CYS A 3 -7.46 25.82 26.56
CA CYS A 3 -7.05 25.62 25.15
C CYS A 3 -5.58 25.21 24.96
N LEU A 4 -4.66 25.66 25.82
CA LEU A 4 -3.22 25.43 25.62
C LEU A 4 -2.79 23.98 25.86
N LYS A 5 -3.49 23.22 26.71
CA LYS A 5 -3.20 21.80 26.96
C LYS A 5 -3.71 20.89 25.83
N GLN A 6 -4.86 21.20 25.23
CA GLN A 6 -5.38 20.43 24.08
C GLN A 6 -4.49 20.59 22.84
N LEU A 7 -3.93 21.79 22.62
CA LEU A 7 -3.00 22.04 21.53
C LEU A 7 -1.68 21.28 21.71
N THR A 8 -1.09 21.22 22.90
CA THR A 8 0.15 20.44 23.10
C THR A 8 -0.05 18.93 22.94
N THR A 9 -1.21 18.38 23.31
CA THR A 9 -1.50 16.95 23.10
C THR A 9 -1.69 16.63 21.62
N LEU A 10 -2.46 17.45 20.88
CA LEU A 10 -2.69 17.25 19.45
C LEU A 10 -1.40 17.35 18.61
N TYR A 11 -0.51 18.30 18.94
CA TYR A 11 0.78 18.42 18.28
C TYR A 11 1.78 17.33 18.70
N GLY A 12 1.72 16.86 19.96
CA GLY A 12 2.55 15.76 20.45
C GLY A 12 2.22 14.43 19.76
N ASP A 13 0.92 14.14 19.59
CA ASP A 13 0.45 12.91 18.95
C ASP A 13 0.81 12.87 17.45
N GLN A 14 0.72 14.00 16.74
CA GLN A 14 1.14 14.09 15.33
C GLN A 14 2.65 13.85 15.15
N VAL A 15 3.49 14.37 16.04
CA VAL A 15 4.94 14.16 16.00
C VAL A 15 5.29 12.69 16.24
N LEU A 16 4.60 12.02 17.15
CA LEU A 16 4.77 10.59 17.41
C LEU A 16 4.37 9.74 16.19
N ILE A 17 3.23 10.04 15.57
CA ILE A 17 2.75 9.34 14.37
C ILE A 17 3.77 9.44 13.22
N LEU A 18 4.29 10.64 12.95
CA LEU A 18 5.30 10.83 11.90
C LEU A 18 6.61 10.11 12.22
N LYS A 19 7.01 10.07 13.49
CA LYS A 19 8.19 9.33 13.94
C LYS A 19 8.02 7.82 13.72
N HIS A 20 6.87 7.26 14.11
CA HIS A 20 6.59 5.84 13.89
C HIS A 20 6.52 5.47 12.41
N LEU A 21 5.94 6.34 11.57
CA LEU A 21 5.95 6.13 10.13
C LEU A 21 7.38 6.17 9.56
N ALA A 22 8.19 7.14 9.96
CA ALA A 22 9.59 7.23 9.51
C ALA A 22 10.41 6.02 9.97
N GLU A 23 10.16 5.54 11.18
CA GLU A 23 10.79 4.32 11.70
C GLU A 23 10.37 3.09 10.91
N PHE A 24 9.07 2.95 10.60
CA PHE A 24 8.55 1.88 9.76
C PHE A 24 9.20 1.85 8.38
N LEU A 25 9.17 2.99 7.68
CA LEU A 25 9.76 3.12 6.34
C LEU A 25 11.29 2.95 6.34
N GLY A 26 11.96 3.25 7.46
CA GLY A 26 13.41 3.13 7.57
C GLY A 26 13.93 1.77 8.06
N LYS A 27 13.07 0.96 8.69
CA LYS A 27 13.44 -0.35 9.25
C LYS A 27 12.90 -1.54 8.46
N THR A 28 11.81 -1.36 7.72
CA THR A 28 11.25 -2.46 6.93
C THR A 28 11.87 -2.49 5.54
N ASP A 29 12.17 -3.69 5.08
CA ASP A 29 12.72 -3.99 3.76
C ASP A 29 12.31 -5.42 3.38
N ARG A 30 13.08 -6.08 2.50
CA ARG A 30 12.79 -7.47 2.09
C ARG A 30 13.07 -8.50 3.19
N ASP A 31 13.98 -8.18 4.10
CA ASP A 31 14.45 -9.09 5.15
C ASP A 31 13.86 -8.74 6.53
N THR A 32 13.28 -7.55 6.68
CA THR A 32 12.70 -7.06 7.93
C THR A 32 11.26 -6.59 7.72
N ALA A 33 10.33 -7.18 8.47
CA ALA A 33 8.93 -6.79 8.49
C ALA A 33 8.54 -6.22 9.86
N ALA A 34 7.52 -5.35 9.87
CA ALA A 34 6.83 -5.03 11.11
C ALA A 34 5.81 -6.14 11.42
N HIS A 35 5.84 -6.66 12.64
CA HIS A 35 4.92 -7.72 13.08
C HIS A 35 3.78 -7.12 13.91
N LEU A 36 2.56 -7.57 13.62
CA LEU A 36 1.37 -7.32 14.41
C LEU A 36 0.79 -8.66 14.84
N SER A 37 0.77 -8.92 16.14
CA SER A 37 0.03 -10.03 16.72
C SER A 37 -1.42 -9.57 16.94
N GLU A 38 -2.40 -10.25 16.37
CA GLU A 38 -3.78 -10.06 16.82
C GLU A 38 -3.96 -10.85 18.13
N ASP A 39 -4.48 -10.20 19.18
CA ASP A 39 -4.60 -10.74 20.54
C ASP A 39 -5.50 -12.01 20.65
N ASP A 40 -6.17 -12.42 19.58
CA ASP A 40 -7.07 -13.56 19.54
C ASP A 40 -7.04 -14.23 18.15
N LYS A 41 -6.40 -15.41 18.10
CA LYS A 41 -6.30 -16.43 17.01
C LYS A 41 -4.90 -16.59 16.43
N ASP A 42 -4.63 -17.76 15.89
CA ASP A 42 -3.40 -18.16 15.16
C ASP A 42 -3.15 -17.35 13.86
N ALA A 43 -3.73 -16.15 13.76
CA ALA A 43 -3.63 -15.23 12.65
C ALA A 43 -2.60 -14.15 12.97
N GLU A 44 -1.56 -14.07 12.13
CA GLU A 44 -0.51 -13.05 12.27
C GLU A 44 -0.45 -12.16 11.03
N VAL A 45 -0.02 -10.92 11.23
CA VAL A 45 0.10 -9.93 10.15
C VAL A 45 1.52 -9.38 10.09
N TRP A 46 2.14 -9.52 8.93
CA TRP A 46 3.49 -9.03 8.63
C TRP A 46 3.40 -7.87 7.65
N ILE A 47 3.99 -6.74 7.97
CA ILE A 47 3.88 -5.52 7.16
C ILE A 47 5.23 -5.16 6.60
N PHE A 48 5.27 -4.99 5.28
CA PHE A 48 6.48 -4.69 4.52
C PHE A 48 6.38 -3.28 3.93
N SER A 49 7.52 -2.59 3.89
CA SER A 49 7.77 -1.45 3.00
C SER A 49 8.89 -1.82 2.05
N LEU A 50 8.57 -2.12 0.79
CA LEU A 50 9.59 -2.38 -0.22
C LEU A 50 9.82 -1.15 -1.08
N HIS A 51 11.08 -0.91 -1.43
CA HIS A 51 11.48 0.23 -2.24
C HIS A 51 12.07 -0.25 -3.57
N ASN A 52 11.62 0.36 -4.67
CA ASN A 52 12.30 0.28 -5.96
C ASN A 52 12.57 1.72 -6.43
N ALA A 53 13.86 2.03 -6.64
CA ALA A 53 14.35 3.37 -6.90
C ALA A 53 13.82 4.37 -5.86
N ASP A 54 13.10 5.40 -6.31
CA ASP A 54 12.54 6.45 -5.44
C ASP A 54 11.11 6.15 -4.96
N TYR A 55 10.59 4.95 -5.22
CA TYR A 55 9.20 4.58 -4.95
C TYR A 55 9.08 3.52 -3.86
N GLY A 56 8.32 3.84 -2.80
CA GLY A 56 8.00 2.93 -1.71
C GLY A 56 6.62 2.29 -1.85
N PHE A 57 6.54 0.99 -1.58
CA PHE A 57 5.36 0.14 -1.69
C PHE A 57 5.10 -0.55 -0.37
N ILE A 58 3.84 -0.56 0.03
CA ILE A 58 3.44 -1.05 1.35
C ILE A 58 2.38 -2.12 1.15
N PHE A 59 2.58 -3.25 1.80
CA PHE A 59 1.62 -4.34 1.81
C PHE A 59 1.70 -5.13 3.12
N SER A 60 0.64 -5.85 3.44
CA SER A 60 0.56 -6.76 4.57
C SER A 60 0.43 -8.20 4.10
N VAL A 61 1.10 -9.12 4.76
CA VAL A 61 1.01 -10.56 4.57
C VAL A 61 0.28 -11.15 5.78
N HIS A 62 -0.83 -11.83 5.52
CA HIS A 62 -1.63 -12.49 6.55
C HIS A 62 -1.30 -13.97 6.56
N THR A 63 -1.05 -14.51 7.75
CA THR A 63 -0.72 -15.91 7.95
C THR A 63 -1.65 -16.60 8.91
N GLU A 64 -1.93 -17.87 8.67
CA GLU A 64 -2.69 -18.78 9.54
C GLU A 64 -2.05 -20.17 9.46
N ASP A 65 -1.88 -20.86 10.59
CA ASP A 65 -1.27 -22.21 10.64
C ASP A 65 0.05 -22.33 9.84
N GLU A 66 0.97 -21.38 10.03
CA GLU A 66 2.28 -21.30 9.34
C GLU A 66 2.18 -21.22 7.80
N LYS A 67 1.08 -20.68 7.26
CA LYS A 67 0.87 -20.49 5.82
C LYS A 67 0.43 -19.08 5.51
N VAL A 68 0.89 -18.56 4.39
CA VAL A 68 0.39 -17.28 3.86
C VAL A 68 -0.98 -17.47 3.24
N VAL A 69 -1.99 -16.86 3.85
CA VAL A 69 -3.38 -16.89 3.37
C VAL A 69 -3.63 -15.76 2.38
N ASP A 70 -3.05 -14.57 2.63
CA ASP A 70 -3.32 -13.39 1.82
C ASP A 70 -2.17 -12.37 1.82
N ILE A 71 -2.05 -11.61 0.73
CA ILE A 71 -1.14 -10.46 0.64
C ILE A 71 -1.96 -9.28 0.09
N GLN A 72 -2.04 -8.20 0.87
CA GLN A 72 -2.86 -7.03 0.53
C GLN A 72 -2.02 -5.77 0.46
N ALA A 73 -2.17 -5.02 -0.63
CA ALA A 73 -1.57 -3.70 -0.73
C ALA A 73 -2.22 -2.72 0.25
N ARG A 74 -1.39 -1.90 0.89
CA ARG A 74 -1.81 -0.91 1.88
C ARG A 74 -1.43 0.48 1.44
N ASP A 75 -2.36 1.41 1.58
CA ASP A 75 -2.03 2.83 1.46
C ASP A 75 -1.42 3.36 2.76
N ARG A 76 -0.97 4.61 2.70
CA ARG A 76 -0.38 5.28 3.85
C ARG A 76 -1.40 5.51 4.96
N GLU A 77 -2.67 5.77 4.65
CA GLU A 77 -3.69 6.05 5.66
C GLU A 77 -3.96 4.81 6.52
N TRP A 78 -4.02 3.64 5.90
CA TRP A 78 -4.11 2.36 6.60
C TRP A 78 -2.95 2.17 7.57
N ILE A 79 -1.71 2.41 7.13
CA ILE A 79 -0.55 2.32 8.01
C ILE A 79 -0.68 3.29 9.18
N LEU A 80 -1.00 4.56 8.92
CA LEU A 80 -1.16 5.58 9.95
C LEU A 80 -2.18 5.19 11.04
N GLN A 81 -3.22 4.43 10.68
CA GLN A 81 -4.22 3.93 11.63
C GLN A 81 -3.72 2.72 12.45
N HIS A 82 -2.73 1.97 11.96
CA HIS A 82 -2.25 0.72 12.53
C HIS A 82 -0.77 0.78 12.99
N LEU A 83 -0.18 1.98 13.13
CA LEU A 83 1.23 2.24 13.50
C LEU A 83 1.68 1.73 14.88
N ARG A 84 0.87 0.95 15.60
CA ARG A 84 1.27 0.29 16.85
C ARG A 84 2.00 -1.02 16.52
N PHE A 85 3.12 -0.92 15.82
CA PHE A 85 3.93 -2.10 15.52
C PHE A 85 4.66 -2.54 16.78
N ASP A 86 4.49 -3.81 17.13
CA ASP A 86 5.06 -4.39 18.34
C ASP A 86 6.57 -4.59 18.18
N GLU A 87 7.00 -5.06 17.01
CA GLU A 87 8.40 -5.35 16.72
C GLU A 87 8.73 -5.25 15.21
N TYR A 88 10.01 -5.00 14.90
CA TYR A 88 10.57 -5.11 13.55
C TYR A 88 11.50 -6.31 13.53
N VAL A 89 11.13 -7.37 12.81
CA VAL A 89 11.76 -8.69 12.91
C VAL A 89 11.97 -9.32 11.54
N GLU A 90 12.88 -10.29 11.46
CA GLU A 90 12.99 -11.16 10.29
C GLU A 90 11.73 -12.04 10.22
N PRO A 91 10.96 -12.00 9.12
CA PRO A 91 9.77 -12.82 9.00
C PRO A 91 10.16 -14.30 8.83
N PRO A 92 9.26 -15.25 9.19
CA PRO A 92 9.48 -16.67 8.95
C PRO A 92 9.80 -16.97 7.48
N GLY A 93 10.57 -18.04 7.24
CA GLY A 93 11.01 -18.41 5.89
C GLY A 93 9.88 -18.53 4.87
N PHE A 94 8.74 -19.11 5.26
CA PHE A 94 7.57 -19.27 4.39
C PHE A 94 6.91 -17.93 4.01
N VAL A 95 7.00 -16.91 4.87
CA VAL A 95 6.52 -15.54 4.58
C VAL A 95 7.44 -14.89 3.57
N ARG A 96 8.76 -14.98 3.79
CA ARG A 96 9.75 -14.44 2.85
C ARG A 96 9.59 -15.09 1.48
N GLU A 97 9.58 -16.41 1.40
CA GLU A 97 9.38 -17.16 0.15
C GLU A 97 8.10 -16.72 -0.59
N ALA A 98 6.99 -16.55 0.13
CA ALA A 98 5.75 -16.06 -0.47
C ALA A 98 5.87 -14.63 -1.01
N VAL A 99 6.53 -13.72 -0.30
CA VAL A 99 6.79 -12.36 -0.81
C VAL A 99 7.65 -12.41 -2.07
N GLU A 100 8.69 -13.22 -2.08
CA GLU A 100 9.59 -13.36 -3.24
C GLU A 100 8.90 -13.95 -4.47
N GLU A 101 7.97 -14.89 -4.28
CA GLU A 101 7.24 -15.53 -5.37
C GLU A 101 6.08 -14.67 -5.89
N ARG A 102 5.39 -13.97 -5.00
CA ARG A 102 4.08 -13.37 -5.28
C ARG A 102 4.13 -11.87 -5.51
N VAL A 103 5.16 -11.18 -5.01
CA VAL A 103 5.30 -9.72 -5.09
C VAL A 103 6.35 -9.35 -6.13
N GLU A 104 5.95 -8.55 -7.11
CA GLU A 104 6.80 -8.16 -8.24
C GLU A 104 6.70 -6.65 -8.52
N PHE A 105 7.81 -6.06 -8.96
CA PHE A 105 7.82 -4.70 -9.51
C PHE A 105 7.77 -4.75 -11.04
N ALA A 106 6.79 -4.09 -11.64
CA ALA A 106 6.72 -3.88 -13.08
C ALA A 106 7.09 -2.44 -13.40
N GLU A 107 8.28 -2.25 -13.96
CA GLU A 107 8.77 -0.95 -14.47
C GLU A 107 8.18 -0.67 -15.86
N ASP A 108 7.89 0.59 -16.16
CA ASP A 108 7.29 1.05 -17.41
C ASP A 108 6.06 0.22 -17.86
N PRO A 109 5.01 0.09 -17.01
CA PRO A 109 3.84 -0.71 -17.33
C PRO A 109 3.13 -0.22 -18.60
N ASP A 110 2.85 -1.16 -19.52
CA ASP A 110 2.25 -0.90 -20.83
C ASP A 110 0.78 -0.40 -20.81
N ALA A 111 0.23 -0.09 -19.63
CA ALA A 111 -1.15 0.35 -19.44
C ALA A 111 -1.22 1.81 -18.99
N LEU A 112 -1.88 2.66 -19.78
CA LEU A 112 -2.12 4.06 -19.42
C LEU A 112 -2.92 4.16 -18.12
N ALA A 113 -2.65 5.23 -17.36
CA ALA A 113 -3.41 5.59 -16.19
C ALA A 113 -3.70 7.09 -16.14
N THR A 114 -4.87 7.43 -15.60
CA THR A 114 -5.24 8.82 -15.32
C THR A 114 -4.46 9.34 -14.12
N LEU A 115 -3.61 10.33 -14.33
CA LEU A 115 -3.14 11.24 -13.27
C LEU A 115 -4.19 12.33 -13.09
N GLU A 116 -4.72 12.46 -11.89
CA GLU A 116 -5.64 13.52 -11.49
C GLU A 116 -5.16 14.13 -10.19
N ASP A 117 -4.61 15.34 -10.27
CA ASP A 117 -3.99 16.02 -9.13
C ASP A 117 -4.09 17.55 -9.27
N ASN A 118 -3.94 18.25 -8.14
CA ASN A 118 -3.89 19.70 -8.08
C ASN A 118 -2.45 20.15 -7.87
N CYS A 119 -1.90 20.91 -8.82
CA CYS A 119 -0.55 21.43 -8.64
C CYS A 119 -0.54 22.52 -7.56
N LEU A 120 0.14 22.25 -6.44
CA LEU A 120 0.21 23.16 -5.28
C LEU A 120 0.85 24.51 -5.57
N MET A 121 1.65 24.62 -6.64
CA MET A 121 2.34 25.87 -6.99
C MET A 121 1.48 26.79 -7.86
N CYS A 122 0.74 26.25 -8.81
CA CYS A 122 -0.08 27.04 -9.72
C CYS A 122 -1.59 26.96 -9.43
N SER A 123 -1.99 26.12 -8.46
CA SER A 123 -3.37 25.88 -8.04
C SER A 123 -4.30 25.46 -9.18
N LYS A 124 -3.73 24.86 -10.23
CA LYS A 124 -4.48 24.32 -11.36
C LYS A 124 -4.68 22.82 -11.17
N GLU A 125 -5.89 22.38 -11.47
CA GLU A 125 -6.21 20.96 -11.62
C GLU A 125 -5.55 20.43 -12.89
N TYR A 126 -5.00 19.23 -12.81
CA TYR A 126 -4.31 18.56 -13.89
C TYR A 126 -4.85 17.13 -14.02
N LYS A 127 -5.40 16.83 -15.20
CA LYS A 127 -6.00 15.53 -15.53
C LYS A 127 -5.50 15.05 -16.88
N VAL A 128 -4.62 14.05 -16.88
CA VAL A 128 -3.98 13.52 -18.09
C VAL A 128 -3.82 12.00 -18.04
N GLN A 129 -3.76 11.39 -19.22
CA GLN A 129 -3.37 9.99 -19.37
C GLN A 129 -1.86 9.91 -19.53
N VAL A 130 -1.19 9.17 -18.66
CA VAL A 130 0.26 8.95 -18.73
C VAL A 130 0.58 7.48 -18.48
N THR A 131 1.72 7.04 -18.99
CA THR A 131 2.29 5.74 -18.62
C THR A 131 2.75 5.83 -17.15
N PRO A 132 2.28 4.93 -16.27
CA PRO A 132 2.77 4.87 -14.90
C PRO A 132 4.27 4.62 -14.87
N LYS A 133 4.93 5.01 -13.77
CA LYS A 133 6.37 4.78 -13.61
C LYS A 133 6.67 3.36 -13.19
N ILE A 134 5.86 2.84 -12.28
CA ILE A 134 6.06 1.54 -11.69
C ILE A 134 4.75 1.03 -11.07
N ASP A 135 4.55 -0.28 -11.19
CA ASP A 135 3.49 -1.00 -10.51
C ASP A 135 4.08 -2.02 -9.53
N LEU A 136 3.40 -2.20 -8.40
CA LEU A 136 3.53 -3.37 -7.55
C LEU A 136 2.47 -4.37 -7.99
N LEU A 137 2.91 -5.55 -8.39
CA LEU A 137 2.06 -6.69 -8.67
C LEU A 137 2.04 -7.63 -7.47
N ILE A 138 0.85 -8.14 -7.12
CA ILE A 138 0.67 -9.23 -6.17
C ILE A 138 -0.08 -10.34 -6.91
N ASP A 139 0.49 -11.55 -6.94
CA ASP A 139 -0.06 -12.69 -7.69
C ASP A 139 -0.28 -12.39 -9.19
N GLY A 140 0.53 -11.47 -9.75
CA GLY A 140 0.43 -11.00 -11.15
C GLY A 140 -0.68 -9.98 -11.41
N TRP A 141 -1.33 -9.44 -10.37
CA TRP A 141 -2.35 -8.41 -10.45
C TRP A 141 -1.84 -7.06 -9.94
N TYR A 142 -2.28 -5.97 -10.54
CA TYR A 142 -1.96 -4.62 -10.06
C TYR A 142 -2.48 -4.41 -8.63
N ALA A 143 -1.56 -4.16 -7.71
CA ALA A 143 -1.88 -3.92 -6.31
C ALA A 143 -1.56 -2.48 -5.90
N GLN A 144 -0.47 -1.90 -6.42
CA GLN A 144 -0.21 -0.47 -6.27
C GLN A 144 0.38 0.09 -7.57
N ARG A 145 0.12 1.35 -7.83
CA ARG A 145 0.59 2.05 -9.02
C ARG A 145 1.10 3.43 -8.67
N VAL A 146 2.28 3.80 -9.17
CA VAL A 146 2.80 5.15 -9.08
C VAL A 146 2.73 5.84 -10.44
N ILE A 147 1.98 6.93 -10.48
CA ILE A 147 1.78 7.76 -11.66
C ILE A 147 2.52 9.08 -11.40
N GLN A 148 3.44 9.45 -12.30
CA GLN A 148 4.23 10.66 -12.14
C GLN A 148 4.37 11.40 -13.46
N GLU A 149 4.11 12.71 -13.42
CA GLU A 149 4.30 13.63 -14.55
C GLU A 149 4.72 15.01 -14.03
N TYR A 150 5.19 15.88 -14.91
CA TYR A 150 5.52 17.27 -14.58
C TYR A 150 4.37 18.22 -14.94
N CYS A 151 4.06 19.16 -14.03
CA CYS A 151 3.12 20.23 -14.31
C CYS A 151 3.66 21.11 -15.45
N PRO A 152 2.93 21.29 -16.56
CA PRO A 152 3.44 22.03 -17.74
C PRO A 152 3.68 23.53 -17.47
N GLU A 153 3.11 24.07 -16.39
CA GLU A 153 3.14 25.50 -16.09
C GLU A 153 4.30 25.89 -15.16
N CYS A 154 4.70 24.98 -14.27
CA CYS A 154 5.70 25.27 -13.23
C CYS A 154 6.77 24.20 -13.07
N ASP A 155 6.74 23.15 -13.91
CA ASP A 155 7.72 22.07 -13.97
C ASP A 155 7.91 21.32 -12.64
N ARG A 156 6.88 21.35 -11.78
CA ARG A 156 6.86 20.56 -10.54
C ARG A 156 6.30 19.18 -10.79
N SER A 157 6.93 18.18 -10.20
CA SER A 157 6.44 16.82 -10.22
C SER A 157 5.09 16.72 -9.53
N LEU A 158 4.14 16.08 -10.20
CA LEU A 158 2.87 15.62 -9.70
C LEU A 158 2.98 14.10 -9.58
N THR A 159 2.76 13.56 -8.38
CA THR A 159 2.89 12.14 -8.11
C THR A 159 1.64 11.63 -7.42
N GLN A 160 0.96 10.69 -8.07
CA GLN A 160 -0.22 10.03 -7.53
C GLN A 160 0.08 8.55 -7.33
N LYS A 161 -0.07 8.08 -6.10
CA LYS A 161 -0.04 6.65 -5.78
C LYS A 161 -1.46 6.13 -5.64
N LYS A 162 -1.80 5.07 -6.38
CA LYS A 162 -3.07 4.37 -6.26
C LYS A 162 -2.83 2.99 -5.65
N THR A 163 -3.68 2.60 -4.72
CA THR A 163 -3.71 1.26 -4.14
C THR A 163 -4.98 0.57 -4.62
N PHE A 164 -4.82 -0.64 -5.11
CA PHE A 164 -5.90 -1.51 -5.55
C PHE A 164 -5.87 -2.75 -4.67
N ASN A 165 -6.99 -3.03 -4.01
CA ASN A 165 -7.18 -4.30 -3.33
C ASN A 165 -8.19 -5.09 -4.16
N PRO A 166 -7.74 -6.02 -5.03
CA PRO A 166 -8.69 -6.84 -5.77
C PRO A 166 -9.60 -7.58 -4.77
N PRO A 167 -10.89 -7.79 -5.10
CA PRO A 167 -11.80 -8.47 -4.20
C PRO A 167 -11.24 -9.86 -3.84
N ARG A 168 -11.22 -10.14 -2.53
CA ARG A 168 -10.68 -11.33 -1.87
C ARG A 168 -10.90 -12.60 -2.71
N GLN A 169 -9.88 -13.08 -3.42
CA GLN A 169 -10.01 -14.31 -4.22
C GLN A 169 -9.91 -15.59 -3.38
N TYR A 170 -9.68 -15.48 -2.07
CA TYR A 170 -9.47 -16.63 -1.17
C TYR A 170 -10.66 -16.96 -0.23
N GLU A 171 -11.78 -16.23 -0.30
CA GLU A 171 -13.01 -16.65 0.38
C GLU A 171 -13.74 -17.73 -0.42
N THR A 172 -13.21 -18.95 -0.40
CA THR A 172 -14.07 -20.13 -0.58
C THR A 172 -14.92 -20.28 0.69
N GLY A 173 -15.99 -19.48 0.76
CA GLY A 173 -17.08 -19.65 1.74
C GLY A 173 -17.07 -18.69 2.92
N SER A 174 -17.76 -17.55 2.79
CA SER A 174 -18.43 -16.90 3.91
C SER A 174 -19.83 -16.45 3.48
N PRO A 175 -20.91 -16.77 4.23
CA PRO A 175 -22.29 -16.60 3.81
C PRO A 175 -22.88 -15.20 4.09
N TYR A 176 -22.06 -14.18 4.34
CA TYR A 176 -22.57 -12.85 4.66
C TYR A 176 -22.68 -11.98 3.41
N GLU A 177 -23.90 -11.97 2.85
CA GLU A 177 -24.37 -11.02 1.84
C GLU A 177 -24.04 -9.58 2.26
N PHE A 178 -23.09 -8.96 1.57
CA PHE A 178 -23.02 -7.51 1.50
C PHE A 178 -23.63 -7.05 0.17
N SER A 179 -24.76 -6.37 0.33
CA SER A 179 -25.57 -5.65 -0.65
C SER A 179 -24.82 -5.23 -1.91
N SER A 180 -25.29 -5.78 -3.04
CA SER A 180 -24.96 -5.40 -4.40
C SER A 180 -25.30 -3.93 -4.70
N GLU A 181 -24.30 -3.05 -4.65
CA GLU A 181 -24.11 -2.10 -5.75
C GLU A 181 -22.96 -2.67 -6.58
N GLU A 182 -23.29 -3.08 -7.80
CA GLU A 182 -22.40 -3.70 -8.77
C GLU A 182 -21.14 -2.85 -8.95
N ALA A 183 -20.04 -3.25 -8.32
CA ALA A 183 -18.74 -2.94 -8.88
C ALA A 183 -18.70 -3.63 -10.24
N ASP A 184 -18.76 -2.85 -11.31
CA ASP A 184 -18.63 -3.32 -12.68
C ASP A 184 -17.19 -3.86 -12.89
N ILE A 185 -17.00 -5.11 -12.47
CA ILE A 185 -15.73 -5.84 -12.53
C ILE A 185 -15.32 -6.18 -13.97
N THR A 186 -16.11 -5.78 -14.98
CA THR A 186 -15.71 -5.91 -16.38
C THR A 186 -14.61 -4.90 -16.78
N GLU A 187 -14.35 -3.85 -15.99
CA GLU A 187 -13.28 -2.89 -16.25
C GLU A 187 -11.93 -3.22 -15.56
N TYR A 188 -11.88 -4.18 -14.62
CA TYR A 188 -10.76 -4.30 -13.66
C TYR A 188 -10.01 -5.65 -13.62
N THR A 189 -9.91 -6.36 -14.75
CA THR A 189 -9.10 -7.61 -14.79
C THR A 189 -8.10 -7.65 -15.94
N TRP A 190 -7.18 -6.70 -15.96
CA TRP A 190 -5.97 -6.83 -16.79
C TRP A 190 -4.94 -7.66 -16.04
N ARG A 191 -5.08 -8.99 -16.11
CA ARG A 191 -3.99 -9.92 -15.76
C ARG A 191 -2.82 -9.58 -16.69
N HIS A 192 -1.63 -9.29 -16.16
CA HIS A 192 -0.46 -9.16 -17.02
C HIS A 192 -0.29 -10.49 -17.78
N ALA A 193 -0.49 -10.44 -19.10
CA ALA A 193 -0.18 -11.58 -19.95
C ALA A 193 1.34 -11.73 -19.94
N ARG A 194 1.82 -12.70 -19.15
CA ARG A 194 3.21 -13.17 -19.20
C ARG A 194 3.56 -13.42 -20.67
N ARG A 195 4.54 -12.70 -21.21
CA ARG A 195 5.20 -13.10 -22.45
C ARG A 195 6.16 -14.24 -22.17
#